data_AF-A0A967HRB3-F1
#
_entry.id   AF-A0A967HRB3-F1
#
_cell.length_a   1.000
_cell.length_b   1.000
_cell.length_c   1.000
_cell.angle_alpha   90.00
_cell.angle_beta   90.00
_cell.angle_gamma   90.00
#
_symmetry.space_group_name_H-M   'P 1'
#
loop_
_entity.id
_entity.type
_entity.pdbx_description
1 polymer ?
#
loop_
_entity_poly.entity_id
_entity_poly.type
_entity_poly.pdbx_seq_one_letter_code
_entity_poly.pdbx_strand_id
1 'polypeptide(L)' 'IKLSQTETATPARLQAEQSEARRQKAIEAIQHDPHVQAMQSTFNAQLDIDSIEPVD' A
#
# COMPACT_ATOMS: atom_id res chain seq x y z
N ILE A 1 13.37 21.52 -31.83
CA ILE A 1 12.04 21.44 -31.16
C ILE A 1 12.14 20.33 -30.13
N LYS A 2 12.23 20.66 -28.83
CA LYS A 2 12.22 19.65 -27.76
C LYS A 2 10.82 19.05 -27.74
N LEU A 3 10.69 17.80 -28.14
CA LEU A 3 9.44 17.06 -28.08
C LEU A 3 9.12 16.83 -26.60
N SER A 4 8.22 17.65 -26.06
CA SER A 4 7.57 17.43 -24.78
C SER A 4 6.73 16.16 -24.89
N GLN A 5 7.36 15.00 -24.71
CA GLN A 5 6.63 13.76 -24.46
C GLN A 5 6.12 13.84 -23.03
N THR A 6 4.93 14.43 -22.88
CA THR A 6 4.11 14.15 -21.70
C THR A 6 3.75 12.68 -21.81
N GLU A 7 4.49 11.82 -21.11
CA GLU A 7 4.17 10.40 -20.97
C GLU A 7 2.76 10.31 -20.37
N THR A 8 1.77 10.15 -21.23
CA THR A 8 0.40 9.89 -20.80
C THR A 8 0.43 8.52 -20.14
N ALA A 9 0.21 8.48 -18.83
CA ALA A 9 0.24 7.23 -18.07
C ALA A 9 -0.67 6.20 -18.75
N THR A 10 -0.12 5.04 -19.05
CA THR A 10 -0.90 3.96 -19.66
C THR A 10 -1.96 3.47 -18.66
N PRO A 11 -3.09 2.91 -19.11
CA PRO A 11 -4.10 2.37 -18.20
C PRO A 11 -3.52 1.36 -17.19
N ALA A 12 -2.58 0.53 -17.63
CA ALA A 12 -1.88 -0.42 -16.75
C ALA A 12 -1.07 0.28 -15.64
N ARG A 13 -0.41 1.40 -15.97
CA ARG A 13 0.33 2.21 -14.99
C ARG A 13 -0.62 2.86 -13.98
N LEU A 14 -1.74 3.41 -14.43
CA LEU A 14 -2.74 4.01 -13.55
C LEU A 14 -3.35 2.98 -12.59
N GLN A 15 -3.62 1.77 -13.05
CA GLN A 15 -4.12 0.69 -12.19
C GLN A 15 -3.08 0.27 -11.14
N ALA A 16 -1.81 0.12 -11.54
CA ALA A 16 -0.73 -0.20 -10.62
C ALA A 16 -0.54 0.90 -9.55
N GLU A 17 -0.58 2.17 -9.95
CA GLU A 17 -0.49 3.32 -9.04
C GLU A 17 -1.67 3.35 -8.05
N GLN A 18 -2.89 3.06 -8.50
CA GLN A 18 -4.05 2.99 -7.61
C GLN A 18 -3.98 1.80 -6.65
N SER A 19 -3.55 0.63 -7.12
CA SER A 19 -3.39 -0.56 -6.28
C SER A 19 -2.33 -0.33 -5.20
N GLU A 20 -1.19 0.25 -5.57
CA GLU A 20 -0.13 0.60 -4.62
C GLU A 20 -0.60 1.65 -3.61
N ALA A 21 -1.36 2.67 -4.05
CA ALA A 21 -1.94 3.66 -3.14
C ALA A 21 -2.93 3.03 -2.14
N ARG A 22 -3.72 2.03 -2.56
CA ARG A 22 -4.61 1.28 -1.65
C ARG A 22 -3.80 0.46 -0.66
N ARG A 23 -2.76 -0.24 -1.13
CA ARG A 23 -1.86 -1.04 -0.31
C ARG A 23 -1.19 -0.20 0.78
N GLN A 24 -0.63 0.96 0.43
CA GLN A 24 0.01 1.86 1.40
C GLN A 24 -0.96 2.33 2.48
N LYS A 25 -2.19 2.70 2.11
CA LYS A 25 -3.22 3.08 3.08
C LYS A 25 -3.61 1.93 4.00
N ALA A 26 -3.68 0.70 3.48
CA ALA A 26 -3.97 -0.48 4.29
C ALA A 26 -2.84 -0.76 5.29
N ILE A 27 -1.58 -0.68 4.84
CA ILE A 27 -0.41 -0.81 5.72
C ILE A 27 -0.47 0.21 6.85
N GLU A 28 -0.70 1.49 6.51
CA GLU A 28 -0.78 2.56 7.49
C GLU A 28 -1.92 2.35 8.49
N ALA A 29 -3.10 1.95 8.01
CA ALA A 29 -4.25 1.68 8.88
C ALA A 29 -3.98 0.53 9.85
N ILE A 30 -3.39 -0.57 9.38
CA ILE A 30 -3.08 -1.75 10.19
C ILE A 30 -1.98 -1.44 11.22
N GLN A 31 -0.94 -0.67 10.83
CA GLN A 31 0.14 -0.29 11.75
C GLN A 31 -0.32 0.61 12.90
N HIS A 32 -1.31 1.48 12.63
CA HIS A 32 -1.89 2.37 13.63
C HIS A 32 -3.12 1.78 14.35
N ASP A 33 -3.52 0.54 14.02
CA ASP A 33 -4.65 -0.11 14.65
C ASP A 33 -4.28 -0.48 16.12
N PRO A 34 -5.05 -0.01 17.11
CA PRO A 34 -4.75 -0.23 18.51
C PRO A 34 -4.83 -1.72 18.91
N HIS A 35 -5.63 -2.53 18.23
CA HIS A 35 -5.69 -3.98 18.46
C HIS A 35 -4.46 -4.66 17.89
N VAL A 36 -3.98 -4.25 16.71
CA VAL A 36 -2.72 -4.76 16.15
C VAL A 36 -1.55 -4.44 17.08
N GLN A 37 -1.47 -3.21 17.56
CA GLN A 37 -0.46 -2.80 18.54
C GLN A 37 -0.56 -3.60 19.84
N ALA A 38 -1.78 -3.84 20.33
CA ALA A 38 -2.01 -4.68 21.50
C ALA A 38 -1.55 -6.13 21.27
N MET A 39 -1.79 -6.72 20.10
CA MET A 39 -1.31 -8.07 19.76
C MET A 39 0.21 -8.14 19.70
N GLN A 40 0.85 -7.15 19.06
CA GLN A 40 2.31 -7.06 18.98
C GLN A 40 2.94 -7.00 20.38
N SER A 41 2.40 -6.14 21.26
CA SER A 41 2.88 -5.99 22.64
C SER A 41 2.61 -7.21 23.51
N THR A 42 1.41 -7.80 23.40
CA THR A 42 0.97 -8.91 24.27
C THR A 42 1.62 -10.24 23.90
N PHE A 43 1.76 -10.51 22.61
CA PHE A 43 2.17 -11.82 22.11
C PHE A 43 3.54 -11.79 21.43
N ASN A 44 4.25 -10.66 21.45
CA ASN A 44 5.45 -10.43 20.67
C ASN A 44 5.23 -10.78 19.18
N ALA A 45 4.02 -10.51 18.68
CA ALA A 45 3.65 -10.76 17.31
C ALA A 45 4.31 -9.75 16.38
N GLN A 46 4.60 -10.14 15.14
CA GLN A 46 5.17 -9.27 14.12
C GLN A 46 4.18 -9.07 12.99
N LEU A 47 4.02 -7.84 12.54
CA LEU A 47 3.23 -7.55 11.34
C LEU A 47 4.07 -7.82 10.11
N ASP A 48 3.62 -8.74 9.26
CA ASP A 48 4.19 -9.00 7.94
C ASP A 48 3.51 -8.10 6.90
N ILE A 49 4.14 -6.96 6.61
CA ILE A 49 3.64 -5.96 5.67
C ILE A 49 3.66 -6.43 4.20
N ASP A 50 4.51 -7.41 3.87
CA ASP A 50 4.66 -7.90 2.51
C ASP A 50 3.52 -8.84 2.13
N SER A 51 2.83 -9.40 3.13
CA SER A 51 1.60 -10.17 2.95
C SER A 51 0.34 -9.34 2.69
N ILE A 52 0.42 -7.99 2.79
CA ILE A 52 -0.73 -7.10 2.62
C ILE A 52 -0.96 -6.86 1.13
N GLU A 53 -2.00 -7.51 0.61
CA GLU A 53 -2.50 -7.32 -0.75
C GLU A 53 -3.88 -6.63 -0.73
N PRO A 54 -4.11 -5.63 -1.60
CA PRO A 54 -5.44 -5.07 -1.77
C PRO A 54 -6.38 -6.12 -2.37
N VAL A 55 -7.54 -6.33 -1.75
CA VAL A 55 -8.64 -7.09 -2.36
C VAL A 55 -9.27 -6.23 -3.45
N ASP A 56 -9.13 -6.67 -4.71
CA ASP A 56 -9.82 -6.06 -5.86
C ASP A 56 -11.33 -6.35 -5.87
#